data_AF-A6J7F1-F1
#
_entry.id   AF-A6J7F1-F1
#
_cell.length_a   1.000
_cell.length_b   1.000
_cell.length_c   1.000
_cell.angle_alpha   90.00
_cell.angle_beta   90.00
_cell.angle_gamma   90.00
#
_symmetry.space_group_name_H-M   'P 1'
#
loop_
_entity.id
_entity.type
_entity.pdbx_description
1 polymer ?
#
loop_
_entity_poly.entity_id
_entity_poly.type
_entity_poly.pdbx_seq_one_letter_code
_entity_poly.pdbx_strand_id
1 'polypeptide(L)'
;MLLFGKKLTAREAWAQGLVTEVFPESTFETEVWTRLKTYAKLSPNGMRVFKELIRNHERQKLYTVNAEECAVGQERLKSEEWKDALRNFLSRKAKL
;
A
#
# COMPACT_ATOMS: atom_id res chain seq x y z
N MET A 1 -9.76 -6.59 -5.95
CA MET A 1 -8.32 -6.47 -6.21
C MET A 1 -7.59 -7.80 -6.05
N LEU A 2 -7.68 -8.44 -4.88
CA LEU A 2 -6.80 -9.56 -4.48
C LEU A 2 -6.94 -10.84 -5.32
N LEU A 3 -8.15 -11.36 -5.54
CA LEU A 3 -8.33 -12.66 -6.23
C LEU A 3 -8.20 -12.59 -7.75
N PHE A 4 -8.71 -11.51 -8.36
CA PHE A 4 -8.82 -11.40 -9.83
C PHE A 4 -7.81 -10.43 -10.45
N GLY A 5 -6.86 -9.91 -9.68
CA GLY A 5 -5.81 -9.02 -10.19
C GLY A 5 -6.32 -7.76 -10.89
N LYS A 6 -7.53 -7.27 -10.55
CA LYS A 6 -8.12 -6.09 -11.17
C LYS A 6 -7.27 -4.85 -10.88
N LYS A 7 -6.89 -4.13 -11.93
CA LYS A 7 -6.26 -2.81 -11.84
C LYS A 7 -7.31 -1.76 -11.49
N LEU A 8 -6.88 -0.72 -10.78
CA LEU A 8 -7.69 0.43 -10.41
C LEU A 8 -7.04 1.69 -10.97
N THR A 9 -7.85 2.60 -11.51
CA THR A 9 -7.44 3.99 -11.78
C THR A 9 -7.25 4.74 -10.47
N ALA A 10 -6.55 5.88 -10.51
CA ALA A 10 -6.36 6.72 -9.33
C ALA A 10 -7.69 7.14 -8.67
N ARG A 11 -8.71 7.44 -9.48
CA ARG A 11 -10.05 7.81 -8.99
C ARG A 11 -10.80 6.64 -8.35
N GLU A 12 -10.69 5.44 -8.92
CA GLU A 12 -11.30 4.24 -8.32
C GLU A 12 -10.61 3.87 -7.00
N ALA A 13 -9.27 3.98 -6.94
CA ALA A 13 -8.52 3.76 -5.71
C ALA A 13 -8.87 4.78 -4.62
N TRP A 14 -9.11 6.04 -5.00
CA TRP A 14 -9.61 7.07 -4.09
C TRP A 14 -11.01 6.75 -3.56
N ALA A 15 -11.93 6.35 -4.44
CA ALA A 15 -13.29 5.96 -4.05
C ALA A 15 -13.33 4.75 -3.11
N GLN A 16 -12.30 3.89 -3.14
CA GLN A 16 -12.15 2.74 -2.24
C GLN A 16 -11.32 3.03 -0.98
N GLY A 17 -10.88 4.28 -0.77
CA GLY A 17 -10.09 4.67 0.40
C GLY A 17 -8.63 4.21 0.40
N LEU A 18 -8.12 3.69 -0.73
CA LEU A 18 -6.71 3.31 -0.90
C LEU A 18 -5.83 4.53 -1.17
N VAL A 19 -6.36 5.53 -1.87
CA VAL A 19 -5.71 6.81 -2.16
C VAL A 19 -6.47 7.92 -1.45
N THR A 20 -5.76 8.87 -0.82
CA THR A 20 -6.39 9.96 -0.06
C THR A 20 -6.77 11.15 -0.93
N GLU A 21 -5.97 11.48 -1.95
CA GLU A 21 -6.19 12.59 -2.88
C GLU A 21 -5.64 12.25 -4.28
N VAL A 22 -6.24 12.81 -5.33
CA VAL A 22 -5.84 12.60 -6.74
C VAL A 22 -5.57 13.96 -7.39
N PHE A 23 -4.42 14.09 -8.06
CA PHE A 23 -4.00 15.32 -8.74
C PHE A 23 -3.83 15.10 -10.25
N PRO A 24 -3.98 16.15 -11.07
CA PRO A 24 -3.48 16.14 -12.44
C PRO A 24 -1.97 15.92 -12.47
N GLU A 25 -1.50 15.17 -13.47
CA GLU A 25 -0.07 14.86 -13.63
C GLU A 25 0.78 16.14 -13.75
N SER A 26 0.30 17.13 -14.51
CA SER A 26 1.01 18.39 -14.76
C SER A 26 1.28 19.24 -13.51
N THR A 27 0.52 19.03 -12.43
CA THR A 27 0.65 19.81 -11.19
C THR A 27 1.02 18.96 -9.98
N PHE A 28 1.18 17.64 -10.16
CA PHE A 28 1.35 16.69 -9.06
C PHE A 28 2.51 17.09 -8.12
N GLU A 29 3.69 17.32 -8.67
CA GLU A 29 4.87 17.65 -7.85
C GLU A 29 4.67 18.95 -7.07
N THR A 30 4.20 20.00 -7.73
CA THR A 30 4.01 21.31 -7.10
C THR A 30 2.98 21.23 -5.97
N GLU A 31 1.85 20.55 -6.20
CA GLU A 31 0.78 20.36 -5.22
C GLU A 31 1.25 19.54 -4.00
N VAL A 32 1.96 18.43 -4.25
CA VAL A 32 2.48 17.55 -3.18
C VAL A 32 3.54 18.26 -2.36
N TRP A 33 4.51 18.92 -3.00
CA TRP A 33 5.57 19.63 -2.28
C TRP A 33 5.04 20.80 -1.45
N THR A 34 4.04 21.51 -1.95
CA THR A 34 3.40 22.61 -1.20
C THR A 34 2.71 22.10 0.08
N ARG A 35 1.99 20.98 -0.01
CA ARG A 35 1.40 20.31 1.17
C ARG A 35 2.47 19.81 2.13
N LEU A 36 3.50 19.13 1.64
CA LEU A 36 4.59 18.60 2.47
C LEU A 36 5.31 19.70 3.25
N LYS A 37 5.62 20.83 2.60
CA LYS A 37 6.23 22.00 3.26
C LYS A 37 5.33 22.59 4.34
N THR A 38 4.01 22.46 4.19
CA THR A 38 3.04 22.85 5.22
C THR A 38 3.04 21.86 6.39
N TYR A 39 3.00 20.55 6.11
CA TYR A 39 3.01 19.51 7.15
C TYR A 39 4.31 19.47 7.94
N ALA A 40 5.45 19.74 7.30
CA ALA A 40 6.75 19.79 7.95
C ALA A 40 6.86 20.90 9.03
N LYS A 41 5.99 21.91 8.99
CA LYS A 41 5.93 22.98 10.00
C LYS A 41 5.09 22.60 11.23
N LEU A 42 4.37 21.48 11.19
CA LEU A 42 3.55 21.01 12.31
C LEU A 42 4.43 20.49 13.45
N SER A 43 3.91 20.52 14.68
CA SER A 43 4.69 20.08 15.85
C SER A 43 4.98 18.57 15.76
N PRO A 44 6.26 18.14 15.78
CA PRO A 44 6.60 16.71 15.64
C PRO A 44 5.98 15.85 16.74
N ASN A 45 5.99 16.36 17.98
CA ASN A 45 5.39 15.67 19.12
C ASN A 45 3.87 15.55 19.02
N GLY A 46 3.17 16.60 18.56
CA GLY A 46 1.72 16.55 18.35
C GLY A 46 1.37 15.52 17.29
N MET A 47 2.04 15.58 16.13
CA MET A 47 1.83 14.62 15.04
C MET A 47 2.07 13.16 15.47
N ARG A 48 3.11 12.92 16.28
CA ARG A 48 3.39 11.59 16.84
C ARG A 48 2.26 11.09 17.73
N VAL A 49 1.77 11.92 18.66
CA VAL A 49 0.70 11.56 19.60
C VAL A 49 -0.60 11.27 18.86
N PHE A 50 -1.00 12.11 17.90
CA PHE A 50 -2.21 11.87 17.11
C PHE A 50 -2.11 10.60 16.27
N LYS A 51 -0.97 10.37 15.62
CA LYS A 51 -0.75 9.14 14.84
C LYS A 51 -0.82 7.90 15.72
N GLU A 52 -0.24 7.95 16.91
CA GLU A 52 -0.33 6.85 17.89
C GLU A 52 -1.78 6.61 18.32
N LEU A 53 -2.53 7.66 18.65
CA LEU A 53 -3.94 7.53 19.03
C LEU A 53 -4.77 6.84 17.94
N ILE A 54 -4.60 7.26 16.67
CA ILE A 54 -5.31 6.65 15.53
C ILE A 54 -4.89 5.18 15.35
N ARG A 55 -3.59 4.89 15.38
CA ARG A 55 -3.06 3.57 15.05
C ARG A 55 -3.22 2.53 16.16
N ASN A 56 -3.26 2.96 17.43
CA ASN A 56 -3.23 2.05 18.57
C ASN A 56 -4.42 1.07 18.59
N HIS A 57 -5.59 1.51 18.13
CA HIS A 57 -6.80 0.68 18.08
C HIS A 57 -6.70 -0.52 17.12
N GLU A 58 -5.90 -0.40 16.06
CA GLU A 58 -5.77 -1.44 15.02
C GLU A 58 -4.44 -2.17 15.06
N ARG A 59 -3.44 -1.63 15.76
CA ARG A 59 -2.06 -2.11 15.72
C ARG A 59 -1.94 -3.60 15.99
N GLN A 60 -2.57 -4.10 17.05
CA GLN A 60 -2.48 -5.53 17.39
C GLN A 60 -3.13 -6.41 16.33
N LYS A 61 -4.30 -6.00 15.81
CA LYS A 61 -4.98 -6.71 14.72
C LYS A 61 -4.11 -6.77 13.47
N LEU A 62 -3.46 -5.66 13.10
CA LEU A 62 -2.54 -5.61 11.96
C LEU A 62 -1.35 -6.56 12.13
N TYR A 63 -0.78 -6.67 13.34
CA TYR A 63 0.29 -7.63 13.61
C TYR A 63 -0.17 -9.07 13.48
N THR A 64 -1.34 -9.40 14.04
CA THR A 64 -1.92 -10.75 13.94
C THR A 64 -2.18 -11.13 12.48
N VAL A 65 -2.85 -10.27 11.71
CA VAL A 65 -3.13 -10.52 10.29
C VAL A 65 -1.83 -10.67 9.49
N ASN A 66 -0.85 -9.79 9.70
CA ASN A 66 0.44 -9.90 9.02
C ASN A 66 1.16 -11.23 9.34
N ALA A 67 1.09 -11.70 10.59
CA ALA A 67 1.70 -12.97 10.99
C ALA A 67 0.99 -14.17 10.32
N GLU A 68 -0.34 -14.15 10.26
CA GLU A 68 -1.15 -15.16 9.58
C GLU A 68 -0.86 -15.20 8.08
N GLU A 69 -0.87 -14.03 7.41
CA GLU A 69 -0.55 -13.90 5.98
C GLU A 69 0.87 -14.39 5.68
N CYS A 70 1.86 -14.04 6.52
CA CYS A 70 3.23 -14.51 6.37
C CYS A 70 3.33 -16.03 6.52
N ALA A 71 2.65 -16.62 7.51
CA ALA A 71 2.70 -18.06 7.76
C ALA A 71 2.12 -18.84 6.57
N VAL A 72 0.93 -18.44 6.08
CA VAL A 72 0.30 -19.05 4.91
C VAL A 72 1.16 -18.86 3.66
N GLY A 73 1.73 -17.66 3.49
CA GLY A 73 2.64 -17.36 2.39
C GLY A 73 3.85 -18.30 2.39
N GLN A 74 4.54 -18.44 3.52
CA GLN A 74 5.72 -19.31 3.66
C GLN A 74 5.43 -20.77 3.36
N GLU A 75 4.24 -21.26 3.69
CA GLU A 75 3.80 -22.60 3.32
C GLU A 75 3.62 -22.71 1.80
N ARG A 76 2.87 -21.77 1.19
CA ARG A 76 2.56 -21.80 -0.25
C ARG A 76 3.79 -21.62 -1.12
N LEU A 77 4.81 -20.88 -0.68
CA LEU A 77 6.10 -20.74 -1.39
C LEU A 77 6.78 -22.10 -1.67
N LYS A 78 6.50 -23.13 -0.86
CA LYS A 78 7.09 -24.47 -1.04
C LYS A 78 6.39 -25.28 -2.13
N SER A 79 5.19 -24.89 -2.53
CA SER A 79 4.36 -25.63 -3.50
C SER A 79 4.90 -25.53 -4.92
N GLU A 80 4.71 -26.60 -5.71
CA GLU A 80 5.03 -26.60 -7.14
C GLU A 80 4.15 -25.60 -7.92
N GLU A 81 2.88 -25.45 -7.52
CA GLU A 81 1.96 -24.45 -8.08
C GLU A 81 2.57 -23.04 -8.02
N TRP A 82 3.15 -22.67 -6.87
CA TRP A 82 3.80 -21.37 -6.72
C TRP A 82 5.08 -21.27 -7.56
N LYS A 83 5.93 -22.31 -7.58
CA LYS A 83 7.17 -22.32 -8.38
C LYS A 83 6.86 -22.18 -9.88
N ASP A 84 5.81 -22.84 -10.36
CA ASP A 84 5.33 -22.74 -11.74
C ASP A 84 4.81 -21.34 -12.05
N ALA A 85 3.98 -20.78 -11.17
CA ALA A 85 3.51 -19.41 -11.29
C ALA A 85 4.66 -18.40 -11.33
N LEU A 86 5.69 -18.59 -10.49
CA LEU A 86 6.89 -17.74 -10.49
C LEU A 86 7.68 -17.87 -11.79
N ARG A 87 7.95 -19.09 -12.27
CA ARG A 87 8.62 -19.32 -13.56
C ARG A 87 7.88 -18.64 -14.70
N ASN A 88 6.56 -18.78 -14.74
CA ASN A 88 5.68 -18.15 -15.72
C ASN A 88 5.61 -16.63 -15.58
N PHE A 89 5.88 -16.08 -14.40
CA PHE A 89 5.94 -14.64 -14.19
C PHE A 89 7.29 -14.07 -14.68
N LEU A 90 8.40 -14.71 -14.31
CA LEU A 90 9.76 -14.27 -14.66
C LEU A 90 10.07 -14.43 -16.15
N SER A 91 9.43 -15.38 -16.84
CA SER A 91 9.59 -15.56 -18.29
C SER A 91 8.83 -14.52 -19.13
N ARG A 92 7.97 -13.71 -18.52
CA ARG A 92 7.25 -12.64 -19.23
C ARG A 92 8.24 -11.54 -19.60
N LYS A 93 8.32 -11.19 -20.89
CA LYS A 93 9.06 -9.99 -21.33
C LYS A 93 8.52 -8.76 -20.59
N ALA A 94 9.43 -7.94 -20.08
CA ALA A 94 9.10 -6.65 -19.50
C ALA A 94 8.34 -5.84 -20.56
N LYS A 95 7.12 -5.41 -20.22
CA LYS A 95 6.45 -4.34 -20.98
C LYS A 95 7.11 -3.04 -20.52
N LEU A 96 8.14 -2.63 -21.27
CA LEU A 96 8.59 -1.24 -21.31
C LEU A 96 7.42 -0.36 -21.80
#